data_AF-A0A914VDA3-F1
#
_entry.id   AF-A0A914VDA3-F1
#
_cell.length_a   1.000
_cell.length_b   1.000
_cell.length_c   1.000
_cell.angle_alpha   90.00
_cell.angle_beta   90.00
_cell.angle_gamma   90.00
#
_symmetry.space_group_name_H-M   'P 1'
#
loop_
_entity.id
_entity.type
_entity.pdbx_description
1 polymer ?
#
loop_
_entity_poly.entity_id
_entity_poly.type
_entity_poly.pdbx_seq_one_letter_code
_entity_poly.pdbx_strand_id
1 'polypeptide(L)'
;MNAQRLRYKNKLPELKNSLNLLDALEEKKGKEESMETNFLLSDQVYSTATIAPTDKVCLWLGANVMLEYSLAEARDLLQRNIGSAEK
;
A
#
# COMPACT_ATOMS: atom_id res chain seq x y z
N MET A 1 -29.44 -1.90 -4.74
CA MET A 1 -28.88 -0.83 -3.87
C MET A 1 -27.82 -1.28 -2.85
N ASN A 2 -27.28 -2.52 -2.90
CA ASN A 2 -26.31 -3.03 -1.90
C ASN A 2 -24.90 -3.40 -2.42
N ALA A 3 -24.65 -3.35 -3.72
CA ALA A 3 -23.39 -3.82 -4.31
C ALA A 3 -22.19 -2.87 -4.05
N GLN A 4 -22.43 -1.55 -4.00
CA GLN A 4 -21.38 -0.56 -3.74
C GLN A 4 -20.88 -0.69 -2.29
N ARG A 5 -21.78 -0.67 -1.30
CA ARG A 5 -21.44 -0.86 0.13
C ARG A 5 -20.68 -2.16 0.41
N LEU A 6 -21.03 -3.26 -0.27
CA LEU A 6 -20.34 -4.54 -0.10
C LEU A 6 -18.91 -4.52 -0.71
N ARG A 7 -18.75 -3.90 -1.89
CA ARG A 7 -17.42 -3.66 -2.47
C ARG A 7 -16.53 -2.79 -1.57
N TYR A 8 -17.09 -1.75 -0.94
CA TYR A 8 -16.35 -0.90 -0.01
C TYR A 8 -15.89 -1.65 1.24
N LYS A 9 -16.75 -2.48 1.84
CA LYS A 9 -16.38 -3.33 2.97
C LYS A 9 -15.28 -4.32 2.64
N ASN A 10 -15.24 -4.85 1.42
CA ASN A 10 -14.20 -5.79 0.99
C ASN A 10 -12.85 -5.11 0.73
N LYS A 11 -12.85 -3.82 0.37
CA LYS A 11 -11.61 -3.05 0.16
C LYS A 11 -11.03 -2.44 1.44
N LEU A 12 -11.84 -2.30 2.48
CA LEU A 12 -11.38 -1.73 3.76
C LEU A 12 -10.20 -2.50 4.38
N PRO A 13 -10.19 -3.86 4.42
CA PRO A 13 -9.04 -4.63 4.88
C PRO A 13 -7.80 -4.39 4.03
N GLU A 14 -7.95 -4.32 2.70
CA GLU A 14 -6.85 -4.05 1.78
C GLU A 14 -6.21 -2.68 2.05
N LEU A 15 -7.04 -1.64 2.21
CA LEU A 15 -6.56 -0.28 2.53
C LEU A 15 -5.82 -0.22 3.88
N LYS A 16 -6.32 -0.94 4.91
CA LYS A 16 -5.64 -1.04 6.21
C LYS A 16 -4.32 -1.78 6.10
N ASN A 17 -4.26 -2.86 5.31
CA ASN A 17 -3.01 -3.57 5.05
C ASN A 17 -1.99 -2.68 4.33
N SER A 18 -2.43 -1.86 3.37
CA SER A 18 -1.55 -0.87 2.72
C SER A 18 -1.00 0.16 3.69
N LEU A 19 -1.79 0.65 4.65
CA LEU A 19 -1.28 1.54 5.71
C LEU A 19 -0.24 0.84 6.59
N ASN A 20 -0.51 -0.38 7.04
CA ASN A 20 0.46 -1.14 7.84
C ASN A 20 1.77 -1.38 7.09
N LEU A 21 1.70 -1.58 5.76
CA LEU A 21 2.88 -1.70 4.91
C LEU A 21 3.68 -0.38 4.90
N LEU A 22 3.01 0.77 4.77
CA LEU A 22 3.68 2.08 4.82
C LEU A 22 4.35 2.31 6.17
N ASP A 23 3.68 1.99 7.29
CA ASP A 23 4.26 2.10 8.63
C ASP A 23 5.53 1.24 8.78
N ALA A 24 5.51 0.01 8.26
CA ALA A 24 6.68 -0.87 8.26
C ALA A 24 7.84 -0.32 7.40
N LEU A 25 7.53 0.28 6.25
CA LEU A 25 8.51 0.92 5.37
C LEU A 25 9.12 2.17 6.03
N GLU A 26 8.30 3.00 6.69
CA GLU A 26 8.76 4.18 7.43
C GLU A 26 9.66 3.79 8.62
N GLU A 27 9.29 2.76 9.38
CA GLU A 27 10.11 2.27 10.50
C GLU A 27 11.47 1.73 10.01
N LYS A 28 11.46 0.98 8.91
CA LYS A 28 12.69 0.43 8.31
C LYS A 28 13.58 1.51 7.72
N LYS A 29 13.00 2.55 7.12
CA LYS A 29 13.72 3.74 6.68
C LYS A 29 14.39 4.44 7.86
N GLY A 30 13.69 4.62 8.99
CA GLY A 30 14.25 5.24 10.19
C GLY A 30 15.41 4.49 10.83
N LYS A 31 15.54 3.19 10.56
CA LYS A 31 16.64 2.33 11.01
C LYS A 31 17.78 2.20 9.99
N GLU A 32 17.64 2.79 8.79
CA GLU A 32 18.54 2.60 7.63
C GLU A 32 18.83 1.11 7.32
N GLU A 33 17.85 0.24 7.62
CA GLU A 33 17.99 -1.19 7.42
C GLU A 33 17.39 -1.61 6.08
N SER A 34 18.20 -2.34 5.30
CA SER A 34 17.70 -3.09 4.14
C SER A 34 16.75 -4.20 4.61
N MET A 35 15.56 -4.30 4.02
CA MET A 35 14.62 -5.38 4.32
C MET A 35 14.66 -6.46 3.24
N GLU A 36 14.80 -7.71 3.64
CA GLU A 36 14.58 -8.85 2.74
C GLU A 36 13.09 -9.18 2.72
N THR A 37 12.48 -9.22 1.55
CA THR A 37 11.08 -9.58 1.38
C THR A 37 10.86 -10.47 0.17
N ASN A 38 9.75 -11.18 0.17
CA ASN A 38 9.34 -12.02 -0.95
C ASN A 38 8.41 -11.21 -1.86
N PHE A 39 8.94 -10.75 -2.99
CA PHE A 39 8.17 -10.01 -3.98
C PHE A 39 7.34 -10.96 -4.85
N LEU A 40 6.07 -10.65 -5.05
CA LEU A 40 5.17 -11.41 -5.91
C LEU A 40 5.48 -11.12 -7.38
N LEU A 41 5.99 -12.12 -8.11
CA LEU A 41 6.22 -12.04 -9.57
C LEU A 41 4.99 -12.50 -10.36
N SER A 42 4.26 -13.48 -9.84
CA SER A 42 3.04 -14.05 -10.43
C SER A 42 2.22 -14.73 -9.33
N ASP A 43 0.97 -15.14 -9.60
CA ASP A 43 -0.03 -15.60 -8.62
C ASP A 43 0.48 -16.67 -7.61
N GLN A 44 1.50 -17.45 -7.97
CA GLN A 44 2.14 -18.44 -7.08
C GLN A 44 3.68 -18.37 -7.10
N VAL A 45 4.26 -17.33 -7.71
CA VAL A 45 5.71 -17.19 -7.87
C VAL A 45 6.17 -15.99 -7.07
N TYR A 46 6.99 -16.26 -6.07
CA TYR A 46 7.61 -15.25 -5.22
C TYR A 46 9.12 -15.29 -5.40
N SER A 47 9.77 -14.13 -5.35
CA SER A 47 11.21 -14.01 -5.43
C SER A 47 11.73 -13.18 -4.27
N THR A 48 12.84 -13.61 -3.67
CA THR A 48 13.51 -12.86 -2.61
C THR A 48 14.14 -11.60 -3.20
N ALA A 49 13.78 -10.46 -2.63
CA ALA A 49 14.28 -9.15 -3.02
C ALA A 49 14.70 -8.37 -1.77
N THR A 50 15.83 -7.69 -1.87
CA THR A 50 16.28 -6.75 -0.84
C THR A 50 15.81 -5.35 -1.20
N ILE A 51 14.98 -4.76 -0.35
CA ILE A 51 14.50 -3.39 -0.49
C ILE A 51 15.43 -2.49 0.33
N ALA A 52 16.12 -1.59 -0.35
CA ALA A 52 16.87 -0.51 0.29
C ALA A 52 15.89 0.52 0.91
N PRO A 53 16.29 1.26 1.94
CA PRO A 53 15.46 2.31 2.53
C PRO A 53 15.02 3.30 1.44
N THR A 54 13.73 3.28 1.11
CA THR A 54 13.10 4.11 0.09
C THR A 54 12.12 5.07 0.74
N ASP A 55 11.99 6.26 0.15
CA ASP A 55 11.02 7.28 0.59
C ASP A 55 9.77 7.33 -0.28
N LYS A 56 9.69 6.45 -1.28
CA LYS A 56 8.71 6.53 -2.34
C LYS A 56 8.04 5.19 -2.57
N VAL A 57 6.76 5.27 -2.89
CA VAL A 57 5.90 4.13 -3.19
C VAL A 57 5.05 4.42 -4.42
N CYS A 58 4.74 3.37 -5.19
CA CYS A 58 3.87 3.48 -6.36
C CYS A 58 2.46 3.02 -5.98
N LEU A 59 1.48 3.91 -6.15
CA LEU A 59 0.07 3.60 -5.91
C LEU A 59 -0.69 3.49 -7.22
N TRP A 60 -1.59 2.51 -7.28
CA TRP A 60 -2.50 2.33 -8.39
C TRP A 60 -3.81 3.08 -8.14
N LEU A 61 -4.09 4.10 -8.94
CA LEU A 61 -5.28 4.95 -8.79
C LEU A 61 -6.49 4.41 -9.56
N GLY A 62 -6.29 3.36 -10.37
CA GLY A 62 -7.28 2.85 -11.31
C GLY A 62 -7.12 3.46 -12.70
N ALA A 63 -8.00 3.07 -13.63
CA ALA A 63 -7.97 3.50 -15.03
C ALA A 63 -6.60 3.32 -15.73
N ASN A 64 -5.84 2.29 -15.36
CA ASN A 64 -4.48 2.03 -15.86
C ASN A 64 -3.44 3.10 -15.51
N VAL A 65 -3.66 3.84 -14.41
CA VAL A 65 -2.75 4.88 -13.93
C VAL A 65 -2.07 4.45 -12.64
N MET A 66 -0.74 4.46 -12.67
CA MET A 66 0.14 4.33 -11.52
C MET A 66 0.87 5.65 -11.30
N LEU A 67 0.94 6.12 -10.06
CA LEU A 67 1.69 7.32 -9.70
C LEU A 67 2.62 7.04 -8.52
N GLU A 68 3.79 7.66 -8.58
CA GLU A 68 4.78 7.68 -7.51
C GLU A 68 4.36 8.74 -6.48
N TYR A 69 4.35 8.35 -5.21
CA TYR A 69 4.07 9.21 -4.07
C TYR A 69 5.16 9.03 -3.02
N SER A 70 5.42 10.08 -2.24
CA SER A 70 6.19 9.93 -1.00
C SER A 70 5.41 9.10 0.03
N LEU A 71 6.11 8.51 0.99
CA LEU A 71 5.46 7.74 2.08
C LEU A 71 4.37 8.57 2.80
N ALA A 72 4.65 9.85 3.05
CA ALA A 72 3.70 10.78 3.68
C ALA A 72 2.47 11.05 2.80
N GLU A 73 2.65 11.34 1.51
CA GLU A 73 1.52 11.57 0.59
C GLU A 73 0.67 10.31 0.39
N ALA A 74 1.32 9.15 0.29
CA ALA A 74 0.65 7.87 0.19
C ALA A 74 -0.21 7.58 1.44
N ARG A 75 0.31 7.89 2.63
CA ARG A 75 -0.41 7.77 3.91
C ARG A 75 -1.64 8.66 3.94
N ASP A 76 -1.49 9.93 3.60
CA ASP A 76 -2.59 10.89 3.54
C ASP A 76 -3.67 10.45 2.55
N LEU A 77 -3.26 9.96 1.37
CA LEU A 77 -4.19 9.48 0.34
C LEU A 77 -4.96 8.24 0.81
N LEU A 78 -4.28 7.27 1.43
CA LEU A 78 -4.91 6.08 1.97
C LEU A 78 -5.87 6.41 3.12
N GLN A 79 -5.51 7.33 4.02
CA GLN A 79 -6.39 7.78 5.10
C GLN A 79 -7.65 8.48 4.56
N ARG A 80 -7.51 9.34 3.56
CA ARG A 80 -8.66 9.97 2.87
C ARG A 80 -9.56 8.91 2.21
N ASN A 81 -8.97 7.89 1.59
CA ASN A 81 -9.71 6.78 0.99
C ASN A 81 -10.44 5.94 2.03
N ILE A 82 -9.83 5.65 3.19
CA ILE A 82 -10.48 4.95 4.30
C ILE A 82 -11.64 5.77 4.86
N GLY A 83 -11.44 7.06 5.14
CA GLY A 83 -12.52 7.93 5.64
C GLY A 83 -13.67 8.10 4.64
N SER A 84 -13.38 8.03 3.34
CA SER A 84 -14.40 8.01 2.28
C SER A 84 -15.09 6.64 2.15
N ALA A 85 -14.41 5.56 2.51
CA ALA A 85 -14.95 4.20 2.49
C ALA A 85 -15.74 3.84 3.77
N GLU A 86 -15.48 4.52 4.88
CA GLU A 86 -16.19 4.36 6.16
C GLU A 86 -17.48 5.21 6.25
N LYS A 87 -17.63 6.23 5.41
CA LYS A 87 -18.88 7.03 5.25
C LYS A 87 -19.91 6.32 4.37
#